data_AF-A0A496UQQ9-F1
#
_entry.id   AF-A0A496UQQ9-F1
#
_cell.length_a   1.000
_cell.length_b   1.000
_cell.length_c   1.000
_cell.angle_alpha   90.00
_cell.angle_beta   90.00
_cell.angle_gamma   90.00
#
_symmetry.space_group_name_H-M   'P 1'
#
loop_
_entity.id
_entity.type
_entity.pdbx_description
1 polymer ?
#
loop_
_entity_poly.entity_id
_entity_poly.type
_entity_poly.pdbx_seq_one_letter_code
_entity_poly.pdbx_strand_id
1 'polypeptide(L)'
;MCNDCHTSHEIARTDAEGFKLQIVNSCGTCHEYVTETYFETYHGKVFALGYTETASCADCHGQHNVLPPGDPNSTLSRDNIVATCAQCHPQAHRQFAGYLTHATHHDKDKYPFIYWTWLAMTSLLIGTFVVFGIHTLLWIPRSIQAMKHSRQLRKHAKGEKQFRRFNRLQRMLHILVIVSFLTLAVTGMVLKFSYLPWAQWLSRVLGGFESAGTLHRMGALVTFFYFARHIADLIHRRGQSGKSWQEFIFGADGMFFNARDGEEFVQTLKWFVGRGERPRYGRWTYWEKFDYFAVFWGVGMIGVSGLMLWFPEFFTYLVPGWFINVATIIHSDEALLATGFIFTIHFFNTHFRPDRFPMDPVIFTGRMTLEEFKEDRPREYEQMVAEGRLEEHMVDPLPEGFVKALKFFGFTALTIGMSLVILIIYAVVFGYR
;
A
#
# COMPACT_ATOMS: atom_id res chain seq x y z
N MET A 1 -24.88 32.16 -23.78
CA MET A 1 -24.33 33.47 -24.19
C MET A 1 -22.84 33.48 -23.85
N CYS A 2 -21.96 34.16 -24.61
CA CYS A 2 -20.51 34.12 -24.34
C CYS A 2 -20.14 34.59 -22.92
N ASN A 3 -20.93 35.54 -22.38
CA ASN A 3 -20.75 36.10 -21.04
C ASN A 3 -21.09 35.12 -19.91
N ASP A 4 -21.70 33.98 -20.21
CA ASP A 4 -21.99 32.94 -19.24
C ASP A 4 -20.72 32.15 -18.88
N CYS A 5 -19.66 32.22 -19.71
CA CYS A 5 -18.40 31.51 -19.51
C CYS A 5 -17.16 32.41 -19.53
N HIS A 6 -17.24 33.59 -20.16
CA HIS A 6 -16.14 34.55 -20.27
C HIS A 6 -16.54 35.92 -19.70
N THR A 7 -15.60 36.64 -19.10
CA THR A 7 -15.81 38.05 -18.73
C THR A 7 -15.18 38.96 -19.80
N SER A 8 -15.75 40.14 -20.02
CA SER A 8 -15.33 41.07 -21.08
C SER A 8 -13.87 41.56 -20.96
N HIS A 9 -13.22 41.35 -19.80
CA HIS A 9 -11.85 41.83 -19.54
C HIS A 9 -10.87 40.72 -19.12
N GLU A 10 -11.28 39.45 -19.06
CA GLU A 10 -10.42 38.33 -18.63
C GLU A 10 -10.42 37.17 -19.63
N ILE A 11 -10.54 37.45 -20.93
CA ILE A 11 -10.36 36.43 -21.96
C ILE A 11 -8.88 36.04 -22.01
N ALA A 12 -8.56 34.87 -21.46
CA ALA A 12 -7.24 34.30 -21.50
C ALA A 12 -6.91 33.74 -22.90
N ARG A 13 -5.63 33.75 -23.24
CA ARG A 13 -5.15 33.09 -24.46
C ARG A 13 -5.19 31.57 -24.29
N THR A 14 -5.51 30.86 -25.37
CA THR A 14 -5.60 29.40 -25.36
C THR A 14 -4.25 28.71 -25.13
N ASP A 15 -3.14 29.40 -25.37
CA ASP A 15 -1.76 28.93 -25.14
C ASP A 15 -1.20 29.35 -23.78
N ALA A 16 -1.99 30.06 -22.95
CA ALA A 16 -1.54 30.45 -21.62
C ALA A 16 -1.47 29.23 -20.69
N GLU A 17 -0.43 29.19 -19.86
CA GLU A 17 -0.31 28.20 -18.79
C GLU A 17 -1.53 28.28 -17.86
N GLY A 18 -2.16 27.14 -17.59
CA GLY A 18 -3.38 27.07 -16.78
C GLY A 18 -4.69 27.42 -17.51
N PHE A 19 -4.67 27.67 -18.82
CA PHE A 19 -5.91 27.91 -19.59
C PHE A 19 -6.93 26.77 -19.45
N LYS A 20 -6.48 25.51 -19.54
CA LYS A 20 -7.36 24.35 -19.30
C LYS A 20 -7.96 24.32 -17.88
N LEU A 21 -7.29 24.90 -16.88
CA LEU A 21 -7.81 24.94 -15.50
C LEU A 21 -8.99 25.88 -15.43
N GLN A 22 -8.88 27.01 -16.12
CA GLN A 22 -9.95 27.99 -16.22
C GLN A 22 -11.18 27.37 -16.88
N ILE A 23 -11.03 26.55 -17.92
CA ILE A 23 -12.15 25.83 -18.53
C ILE A 23 -12.87 24.94 -17.51
N VAL A 24 -12.14 24.12 -16.76
CA VAL A 24 -12.73 23.24 -15.75
C VAL A 24 -13.47 24.05 -14.68
N ASN A 25 -12.87 25.14 -14.21
CA ASN A 25 -13.48 26.04 -13.22
C ASN A 25 -14.73 26.75 -13.77
N SER A 26 -14.71 27.20 -15.02
CA SER A 26 -15.87 27.85 -15.67
C SER A 26 -17.04 26.90 -15.75
N CYS A 27 -16.83 25.64 -16.17
CA CYS A 27 -17.89 24.63 -16.14
C CYS A 27 -18.40 24.36 -14.72
N GLY A 28 -17.50 24.37 -13.72
CA GLY A 28 -17.83 24.13 -12.32
C GLY A 28 -18.72 25.18 -11.67
N THR A 29 -18.81 26.40 -12.22
CA THR A 29 -19.73 27.43 -11.71
C THR A 29 -21.20 27.04 -11.77
N CYS A 30 -21.58 26.21 -12.75
CA CYS A 30 -22.94 25.67 -12.88
C CYS A 30 -23.00 24.15 -12.68
N HIS A 31 -21.89 23.43 -12.89
CA HIS A 31 -21.81 21.97 -12.78
C HIS A 31 -20.92 21.54 -11.61
N GLU A 32 -21.18 22.06 -10.42
CA GLU A 32 -20.40 21.82 -9.20
C GLU A 32 -20.23 20.31 -8.93
N TYR A 33 -21.33 19.58 -8.81
CA TYR A 33 -21.31 18.13 -8.57
C TYR A 33 -20.51 17.36 -9.63
N VAL A 34 -20.68 17.69 -10.92
CA VAL A 34 -19.95 16.99 -11.99
C VAL A 34 -18.44 17.28 -11.91
N THR A 35 -18.09 18.51 -11.53
CA THR A 35 -16.71 18.97 -11.39
C THR A 35 -16.02 18.27 -10.20
N GLU A 36 -16.71 18.13 -9.07
CA GLU A 36 -16.23 17.34 -7.93
C GLU A 36 -15.89 15.90 -8.34
N THR A 37 -16.81 15.24 -9.05
CA THR A 37 -16.60 13.86 -9.49
C THR A 37 -15.49 13.73 -10.53
N TYR A 38 -15.28 14.76 -11.36
CA TYR A 38 -14.15 14.81 -12.29
C TYR A 38 -12.82 14.89 -11.54
N PHE A 39 -12.73 15.70 -10.48
CA PHE A 39 -11.52 15.80 -9.64
C PHE A 39 -11.22 14.52 -8.85
N GLU A 40 -12.18 13.60 -8.74
CA GLU A 40 -11.93 12.26 -8.21
C GLU A 40 -11.32 11.27 -9.21
N THR A 41 -11.41 11.57 -10.52
CA THR A 41 -10.80 10.76 -11.57
C THR A 41 -9.29 10.95 -11.63
N TYR A 42 -8.60 10.05 -12.33
CA TYR A 42 -7.18 10.22 -12.63
C TYR A 42 -6.89 11.55 -13.33
N HIS A 43 -7.65 11.89 -14.38
CA HIS A 43 -7.47 13.13 -15.12
C HIS A 43 -7.56 14.36 -14.21
N GLY A 44 -8.62 14.45 -13.41
CA GLY A 44 -8.80 15.56 -12.47
C GLY A 44 -7.72 15.61 -11.38
N LYS A 45 -7.30 14.46 -10.84
CA LYS A 45 -6.24 14.41 -9.82
C LYS A 45 -4.90 14.89 -10.34
N VAL A 46 -4.55 14.49 -11.56
CA VAL A 46 -3.34 14.94 -12.24
C VAL A 46 -3.40 16.44 -12.55
N PHE A 47 -4.58 16.90 -12.96
CA PHE A 47 -4.87 18.31 -13.17
C PHE A 47 -4.62 19.14 -11.90
N ALA A 48 -5.09 18.67 -10.74
CA ALA A 48 -4.88 19.32 -9.43
C ALA A 48 -3.40 19.36 -8.99
N LEU A 49 -2.54 18.50 -9.55
CA LEU A 49 -1.09 18.54 -9.34
C LEU A 49 -0.36 19.54 -10.27
N GLY A 50 -1.10 20.29 -11.09
CA GLY A 50 -0.56 21.30 -12.00
C GLY A 50 -0.16 20.77 -13.38
N TYR A 51 -0.55 19.54 -13.72
CA TYR A 51 -0.25 18.95 -15.03
C TYR A 51 -1.46 19.04 -15.96
N THR A 52 -1.36 19.90 -16.99
CA THR A 52 -2.47 20.28 -17.89
C THR A 52 -2.56 19.45 -19.17
N GLU A 53 -1.63 18.54 -19.42
CA GLU A 53 -1.63 17.66 -20.61
C GLU A 53 -2.58 16.45 -20.47
N THR A 54 -3.55 16.54 -19.55
CA THR A 54 -4.63 15.57 -19.38
C THR A 54 -5.93 16.12 -19.96
N ALA A 55 -6.89 15.22 -20.21
CA ALA A 55 -8.19 15.59 -20.76
C ALA A 55 -8.98 16.46 -19.77
N SER A 56 -9.46 17.61 -20.24
CA SER A 56 -10.35 18.55 -19.56
C SER A 56 -11.82 18.34 -19.98
N CYS A 57 -12.74 19.12 -19.40
CA CYS A 57 -14.17 19.07 -19.77
C CYS A 57 -14.37 19.30 -21.27
N ALA A 58 -13.64 20.26 -21.86
CA ALA A 58 -13.80 20.63 -23.27
C ALA A 58 -13.21 19.61 -24.24
N ASP A 59 -12.18 18.85 -23.83
CA ASP A 59 -11.59 17.79 -24.66
C ASP A 59 -12.59 16.65 -24.89
N CYS A 60 -13.48 16.42 -23.91
CA CYS A 60 -14.53 15.41 -23.99
C CYS A 60 -15.84 15.96 -24.57
N HIS A 61 -16.30 17.13 -24.12
CA HIS A 61 -17.63 17.67 -24.44
C HIS A 61 -17.66 18.67 -25.60
N GLY A 62 -16.50 19.17 -26.04
CA GLY A 62 -16.40 20.33 -26.94
C GLY A 62 -16.33 21.66 -26.18
N GLN A 63 -16.02 22.74 -26.89
CA GLN A 63 -15.82 24.08 -26.31
C GLN A 63 -17.10 24.94 -26.41
N HIS A 64 -17.54 25.22 -27.63
CA HIS A 64 -18.75 25.99 -27.92
C HIS A 64 -19.88 25.14 -28.53
N ASN A 65 -19.63 23.85 -28.71
CA ASN A 65 -20.52 22.87 -29.33
C ASN A 65 -20.86 21.74 -28.34
N VAL A 66 -21.21 22.11 -27.11
CA VAL A 66 -21.58 21.16 -26.06
C VAL A 66 -22.96 20.56 -26.39
N LEU A 67 -22.95 19.34 -26.91
CA LEU A 67 -24.16 18.61 -27.34
C LEU A 67 -24.44 17.41 -26.42
N PRO A 68 -25.72 17.07 -26.20
CA PRO A 68 -26.08 15.91 -25.37
C PRO A 68 -25.55 14.60 -26.00
N PRO A 69 -25.15 13.59 -25.21
CA PRO A 69 -24.59 12.33 -25.73
C PRO A 69 -25.51 11.53 -26.67
N GLY A 70 -26.82 11.82 -26.66
CA GLY A 70 -27.78 11.23 -27.59
C GLY A 70 -27.77 11.85 -28.99
N ASP A 71 -27.16 13.03 -29.16
CA ASP A 71 -27.02 13.68 -30.47
C ASP A 71 -25.88 13.01 -31.26
N PRO A 72 -26.13 12.54 -32.51
CA PRO A 72 -25.09 11.95 -33.35
C PRO A 72 -23.86 12.85 -33.58
N ASN A 73 -24.03 14.18 -33.55
CA ASN A 73 -22.95 15.15 -33.72
C ASN A 73 -22.14 15.41 -32.44
N SER A 74 -22.59 14.90 -31.29
CA SER A 74 -21.85 15.03 -30.03
C SER A 74 -20.54 14.23 -30.12
N THR A 75 -19.45 14.78 -29.58
CA THR A 75 -18.17 14.07 -29.39
C THR A 75 -18.33 12.85 -28.47
N LEU A 76 -19.38 12.83 -27.64
CA LEU A 76 -19.71 11.74 -26.73
C LEU A 76 -20.78 10.79 -27.27
N SER A 77 -21.20 10.97 -28.52
CA SER A 77 -22.17 10.08 -29.16
C SER A 77 -21.63 8.66 -29.24
N ARG A 78 -22.54 7.69 -29.40
CA ARG A 78 -22.17 6.27 -29.50
C ARG A 78 -21.11 6.02 -30.58
N ASP A 79 -21.15 6.77 -31.68
CA ASP A 79 -20.27 6.56 -32.82
C ASP A 79 -18.96 7.38 -32.71
N ASN A 80 -18.97 8.48 -31.95
CA ASN A 80 -17.81 9.39 -31.83
C ASN A 80 -16.95 9.15 -30.58
N ILE A 81 -17.50 8.58 -29.49
CA ILE A 81 -16.81 8.50 -28.19
C ILE A 81 -15.45 7.78 -28.26
N VAL A 82 -15.32 6.77 -29.13
CA VAL A 82 -14.05 6.06 -29.31
C VAL A 82 -13.01 6.99 -29.94
N ALA A 83 -13.38 7.78 -30.95
CA ALA A 83 -12.51 8.76 -31.57
C ALA A 83 -12.12 9.88 -30.60
N THR A 84 -13.03 10.28 -29.71
CA THR A 84 -12.75 11.25 -28.64
C THR A 84 -11.69 10.71 -27.67
N CYS A 85 -11.84 9.48 -27.18
CA CYS A 85 -10.81 8.84 -26.36
C CYS A 85 -9.49 8.68 -27.12
N ALA A 86 -9.56 8.36 -28.42
CA ALA A 86 -8.39 8.09 -29.27
C ALA A 86 -7.48 9.30 -29.50
N GLN A 87 -7.93 10.52 -29.16
CA GLN A 87 -7.08 11.71 -29.19
C GLN A 87 -5.87 11.58 -28.25
N CYS A 88 -6.05 10.88 -27.12
CA CYS A 88 -4.99 10.66 -26.12
C CYS A 88 -4.67 9.16 -25.90
N HIS A 89 -5.59 8.25 -26.27
CA HIS A 89 -5.46 6.80 -26.12
C HIS A 89 -5.47 6.10 -27.48
N PRO A 90 -4.31 5.94 -28.16
CA PRO A 90 -4.25 5.52 -29.56
C PRO A 90 -4.89 4.16 -29.87
N GLN A 91 -5.01 3.27 -28.88
CA GLN A 91 -5.64 1.96 -28.97
C GLN A 91 -7.04 1.93 -28.33
N ALA A 92 -7.66 3.10 -28.11
CA ALA A 92 -9.01 3.18 -27.59
C ALA A 92 -10.00 2.42 -28.49
N HIS A 93 -10.88 1.67 -27.84
CA HIS A 93 -11.93 0.89 -28.48
C HIS A 93 -13.23 0.97 -27.67
N ARG A 94 -14.28 0.29 -28.15
CA ARG A 94 -15.63 0.45 -27.61
C ARG A 94 -15.75 0.12 -26.12
N GLN A 95 -15.08 -0.94 -25.67
CA GLN A 95 -15.11 -1.37 -24.28
C GLN A 95 -14.31 -0.40 -23.40
N PHE A 96 -13.15 0.08 -23.87
CA PHE A 96 -12.37 1.11 -23.19
C PHE A 96 -13.19 2.40 -22.98
N ALA A 97 -13.88 2.86 -24.02
CA ALA A 97 -14.79 4.00 -23.96
C ALA A 97 -16.01 3.80 -23.03
N GLY A 98 -16.17 2.61 -22.44
CA GLY A 98 -17.13 2.33 -21.38
C GLY A 98 -16.67 2.77 -19.98
N TYR A 99 -15.49 3.41 -19.84
CA TYR A 99 -15.06 4.06 -18.60
C TYR A 99 -16.06 5.15 -18.18
N LEU A 100 -16.35 5.22 -16.88
CA LEU A 100 -17.35 6.14 -16.36
C LEU A 100 -16.68 7.36 -15.70
N THR A 101 -16.49 8.43 -16.47
CA THR A 101 -15.74 9.64 -16.05
C THR A 101 -16.38 10.45 -14.93
N HIS A 102 -17.69 10.31 -14.72
CA HIS A 102 -18.43 11.02 -13.65
C HIS A 102 -19.18 10.04 -12.73
N ALA A 103 -18.72 8.79 -12.65
CA ALA A 103 -19.33 7.83 -11.73
C ALA A 103 -18.88 8.08 -10.29
N THR A 104 -19.81 7.89 -9.37
CA THR A 104 -19.60 8.09 -7.94
C THR A 104 -20.15 6.90 -7.17
N HIS A 105 -19.64 6.69 -5.97
CA HIS A 105 -20.19 5.69 -5.06
C HIS A 105 -21.46 6.21 -4.33
N HIS A 106 -21.87 7.47 -4.49
CA HIS A 106 -23.05 8.00 -3.78
C HIS A 106 -24.38 7.57 -4.41
N ASP A 107 -24.37 7.14 -5.67
CA ASP A 107 -25.57 6.67 -6.39
C ASP A 107 -25.50 5.16 -6.61
N LYS A 108 -26.02 4.40 -5.64
CA LYS A 108 -26.04 2.93 -5.67
C LYS A 108 -26.92 2.37 -6.80
N ASP A 109 -27.94 3.10 -7.21
CA ASP A 109 -28.92 2.61 -8.19
C ASP A 109 -28.35 2.73 -9.60
N LYS A 110 -27.58 3.80 -9.86
CA LYS A 110 -26.87 4.01 -11.11
C LYS A 110 -25.53 3.28 -11.19
N TYR A 111 -24.78 3.20 -10.09
CA TYR A 111 -23.43 2.64 -10.05
C TYR A 111 -23.25 1.56 -8.97
N PRO A 112 -24.01 0.45 -9.02
CA PRO A 112 -24.02 -0.55 -7.95
C PRO A 112 -22.65 -1.17 -7.68
N PHE A 113 -21.89 -1.53 -8.73
CA PHE A 113 -20.58 -2.15 -8.56
C PHE A 113 -19.56 -1.20 -7.91
N ILE A 114 -19.62 0.09 -8.22
CA ILE A 114 -18.74 1.12 -7.65
C ILE A 114 -19.08 1.30 -6.16
N TYR A 115 -20.38 1.42 -5.83
CA TYR A 115 -20.86 1.51 -4.45
C TYR A 115 -20.44 0.32 -3.59
N TRP A 116 -20.73 -0.91 -4.05
CA TRP A 116 -20.41 -2.12 -3.28
C TRP A 116 -18.90 -2.34 -3.15
N THR A 117 -18.10 -2.01 -4.16
CA THR A 117 -16.64 -2.05 -4.07
C THR A 117 -16.13 -1.07 -3.02
N TRP A 118 -16.59 0.19 -3.07
CA TRP A 118 -16.21 1.20 -2.09
C TRP A 118 -16.61 0.78 -0.66
N LEU A 119 -17.83 0.28 -0.48
CA LEU A 119 -18.30 -0.17 0.83
C LEU A 119 -17.47 -1.35 1.36
N ALA A 120 -17.16 -2.32 0.49
CA ALA A 120 -16.33 -3.48 0.85
C ALA A 120 -14.90 -3.05 1.25
N MET A 121 -14.25 -2.20 0.44
CA MET A 121 -12.89 -1.72 0.73
C MET A 121 -12.85 -0.85 1.99
N THR A 122 -13.83 0.04 2.18
CA THR A 122 -13.94 0.87 3.38
C THR A 122 -14.18 0.02 4.63
N SER A 123 -15.06 -0.98 4.55
CA SER A 123 -15.32 -1.91 5.65
C SER A 123 -14.08 -2.74 6.00
N LEU A 124 -13.34 -3.21 4.99
CA LEU A 124 -12.08 -3.92 5.17
C LEU A 124 -11.05 -3.04 5.86
N LEU A 125 -10.92 -1.78 5.44
CA LEU A 125 -10.00 -0.82 6.04
C LEU A 125 -10.34 -0.57 7.51
N ILE A 126 -11.57 -0.14 7.79
CA ILE A 126 -12.00 0.18 9.16
C ILE A 126 -11.91 -1.06 10.06
N GLY A 127 -12.40 -2.21 9.59
CA GLY A 127 -12.37 -3.46 10.33
C GLY A 127 -10.95 -3.89 10.68
N THR A 128 -10.01 -3.80 9.73
CA THR A 128 -8.60 -4.13 9.97
C THR A 128 -8.00 -3.20 11.03
N PHE A 129 -8.14 -1.88 10.89
CA PHE A 129 -7.57 -0.95 11.88
C PHE A 129 -8.20 -1.06 13.27
N VAL A 130 -9.50 -1.34 13.36
CA VAL A 130 -10.16 -1.55 14.66
C VAL A 130 -9.61 -2.81 15.34
N VAL A 131 -9.58 -3.95 14.65
CA VAL A 131 -9.12 -5.22 15.21
C VAL A 131 -7.64 -5.14 15.62
N PHE A 132 -6.78 -4.69 14.72
CA PHE A 132 -5.34 -4.63 14.98
C PHE A 132 -4.93 -3.44 15.85
N GLY A 133 -5.70 -2.36 15.86
CA GLY A 133 -5.55 -1.25 16.80
C GLY A 133 -5.84 -1.70 18.23
N ILE A 134 -6.95 -2.41 18.46
CA ILE A 134 -7.25 -3.01 19.77
C ILE A 134 -6.16 -4.00 20.17
N HIS A 135 -5.77 -4.89 19.26
CA HIS A 135 -4.69 -5.86 19.51
C HIS A 135 -3.37 -5.18 19.92
N THR A 136 -2.98 -4.11 19.22
CA THR A 136 -1.81 -3.29 19.52
C THR A 136 -1.92 -2.64 20.90
N LEU A 137 -3.07 -2.04 21.23
CA LEU A 137 -3.30 -1.41 22.53
C LEU A 137 -3.22 -2.40 23.70
N LEU A 138 -3.77 -3.61 23.52
CA LEU A 138 -3.69 -4.69 24.51
C LEU A 138 -2.25 -5.19 24.73
N TRP A 139 -1.37 -5.01 23.75
CA TRP A 139 0.03 -5.39 23.84
C TRP A 139 0.80 -4.50 24.84
N ILE A 140 0.54 -3.19 24.81
CA ILE A 140 1.32 -2.13 25.48
C ILE A 140 1.62 -2.41 26.97
N PRO A 141 0.65 -2.76 27.84
CA PRO A 141 0.90 -2.91 29.27
C PRO A 141 1.95 -4.01 29.56
N ARG A 142 1.84 -5.14 28.86
CA ARG A 142 2.76 -6.28 29.00
C ARG A 142 4.15 -5.95 28.47
N SER A 143 4.23 -5.19 27.37
CA SER A 143 5.52 -4.72 26.82
C SER A 143 6.29 -3.85 27.79
N ILE A 144 5.59 -2.93 28.46
CA ILE A 144 6.21 -1.98 29.37
C ILE A 144 6.78 -2.74 30.57
N GLN A 145 6.06 -3.75 31.07
CA GLN A 145 6.54 -4.64 32.13
C GLN A 145 7.78 -5.43 31.69
N ALA A 146 7.79 -5.96 30.46
CA ALA A 146 8.91 -6.73 29.92
C ALA A 146 10.14 -5.88 29.56
N MET A 147 9.99 -4.57 29.36
CA MET A 147 11.04 -3.68 28.84
C MET A 147 12.36 -3.77 29.62
N LYS A 148 12.30 -3.72 30.96
CA LYS A 148 13.51 -3.74 31.80
C LYS A 148 14.23 -5.08 31.66
N HIS A 149 13.48 -6.18 31.65
CA HIS A 149 14.01 -7.53 31.51
C HIS A 149 14.69 -7.72 30.14
N SER A 150 14.00 -7.38 29.04
CA SER A 150 14.56 -7.52 27.68
C SER A 150 15.81 -6.66 27.48
N ARG A 151 15.88 -5.46 28.06
CA ARG A 151 17.09 -4.61 28.04
C ARG A 151 18.26 -5.25 28.78
N GLN A 152 18.01 -5.88 29.93
CA GLN A 152 19.04 -6.57 30.70
C GLN A 152 19.56 -7.79 29.94
N LEU A 153 18.68 -8.61 29.36
CA LEU A 153 19.04 -9.78 28.55
C LEU A 153 19.97 -9.39 27.39
N ARG A 154 19.62 -8.35 26.62
CA ARG A 154 20.45 -7.84 25.51
C ARG A 154 21.81 -7.34 25.95
N LYS A 155 21.89 -6.73 27.13
CA LYS A 155 23.15 -6.22 27.68
C LYS A 155 24.06 -7.37 28.10
N HIS A 156 23.51 -8.42 28.70
CA HIS A 156 24.27 -9.60 29.12
C HIS A 156 24.78 -10.40 27.93
N ALA A 157 23.95 -10.61 26.91
CA ALA A 157 24.32 -11.34 25.70
C ALA A 157 25.21 -10.55 24.72
N LYS A 158 25.77 -9.41 25.13
CA LYS A 158 26.59 -8.56 24.25
C LYS A 158 27.95 -9.20 24.02
N GLY A 159 28.27 -9.51 22.76
CA GLY A 159 29.54 -10.10 22.35
C GLY A 159 29.53 -11.63 22.28
N GLU A 160 28.43 -12.26 22.69
CA GLU A 160 28.23 -13.71 22.53
C GLU A 160 27.88 -14.08 21.08
N LYS A 161 28.02 -15.37 20.76
CA LYS A 161 27.52 -15.91 19.50
C LYS A 161 26.01 -15.67 19.38
N GLN A 162 25.57 -15.36 18.18
CA GLN A 162 24.20 -15.03 17.84
C GLN A 162 23.56 -16.12 16.99
N PHE A 163 22.26 -16.29 17.13
CA PHE A 163 21.46 -17.19 16.30
C PHE A 163 21.11 -16.54 14.96
N ARG A 164 21.41 -17.21 13.84
CA ARG A 164 21.06 -16.75 12.48
C ARG A 164 19.61 -17.10 12.13
N ARG A 165 18.70 -16.13 12.31
CA ARG A 165 17.27 -16.26 11.98
C ARG A 165 16.94 -16.10 10.50
N PHE A 166 17.55 -15.11 9.83
CA PHE A 166 17.26 -14.81 8.41
C PHE A 166 18.49 -14.94 7.52
N ASN A 167 18.29 -15.53 6.35
CA ASN A 167 19.34 -15.70 5.35
C ASN A 167 19.56 -14.42 4.52
N ARG A 168 20.63 -14.38 3.72
CA ARG A 168 20.97 -13.19 2.91
C ARG A 168 19.86 -12.79 1.94
N LEU A 169 19.21 -13.76 1.29
CA LEU A 169 18.17 -13.52 0.31
C LEU A 169 16.95 -12.84 0.95
N GLN A 170 16.46 -13.37 2.09
CA GLN A 170 15.30 -12.81 2.81
C GLN A 170 15.54 -11.35 3.18
N ARG A 171 16.74 -11.04 3.67
CA ARG A 171 17.11 -9.66 4.04
C ARG A 171 17.19 -8.74 2.83
N MET A 172 17.78 -9.21 1.74
CA MET A 172 17.85 -8.45 0.49
C MET A 172 16.45 -8.18 -0.07
N LEU A 173 15.58 -9.20 -0.13
CA LEU A 173 14.19 -9.03 -0.57
C LEU A 173 13.45 -8.04 0.34
N HIS A 174 13.65 -8.08 1.65
CA HIS A 174 13.05 -7.12 2.58
C HIS A 174 13.54 -5.67 2.33
N ILE A 175 14.83 -5.47 2.02
CA ILE A 175 15.32 -4.15 1.63
C ILE A 175 14.67 -3.66 0.34
N LEU A 176 14.51 -4.54 -0.66
CA LEU A 176 13.79 -4.20 -1.90
C LEU A 176 12.34 -3.82 -1.62
N VAL A 177 11.66 -4.57 -0.74
CA VAL A 177 10.30 -4.25 -0.28
C VAL A 177 10.26 -2.87 0.36
N ILE A 178 11.16 -2.56 1.30
CA ILE A 178 11.18 -1.24 1.95
C ILE A 178 11.33 -0.11 0.92
N VAL A 179 12.32 -0.23 0.04
CA VAL A 179 12.63 0.83 -0.93
C VAL A 179 11.48 1.01 -1.91
N SER A 180 10.98 -0.06 -2.52
CA SER A 180 9.91 0.06 -3.51
C SER A 180 8.58 0.47 -2.86
N PHE A 181 8.25 -0.06 -1.68
CA PHE A 181 7.03 0.27 -0.97
C PHE A 181 7.01 1.74 -0.54
N LEU A 182 8.11 2.28 -0.02
CA LEU A 182 8.20 3.71 0.30
C LEU A 182 8.04 4.58 -0.94
N THR A 183 8.70 4.23 -2.07
CA THR A 183 8.53 4.96 -3.32
C THR A 183 7.07 4.93 -3.80
N LEU A 184 6.43 3.76 -3.78
CA LEU A 184 5.03 3.57 -4.19
C LEU A 184 4.05 4.31 -3.27
N ALA A 185 4.27 4.24 -1.95
CA ALA A 185 3.43 4.91 -0.96
C ALA A 185 3.55 6.43 -1.08
N VAL A 186 4.77 6.98 -1.16
CA VAL A 186 4.99 8.43 -1.33
C VAL A 186 4.31 8.92 -2.61
N THR A 187 4.61 8.31 -3.75
CA THR A 187 4.09 8.74 -5.05
C THR A 187 2.58 8.51 -5.19
N GLY A 188 2.06 7.41 -4.65
CA GLY A 188 0.63 7.11 -4.63
C GLY A 188 -0.18 8.06 -3.75
N MET A 189 0.33 8.42 -2.56
CA MET A 189 -0.36 9.36 -1.67
C MET A 189 -0.36 10.80 -2.22
N VAL A 190 0.68 11.19 -2.97
CA VAL A 190 0.68 12.46 -3.73
C VAL A 190 -0.49 12.51 -4.72
N LEU A 191 -0.75 11.41 -5.44
CA LEU A 191 -1.86 11.36 -6.38
C LEU A 191 -3.22 11.26 -5.68
N LYS A 192 -3.33 10.44 -4.62
CA LYS A 192 -4.60 10.24 -3.88
C LYS A 192 -5.10 11.54 -3.25
N PHE A 193 -4.20 12.36 -2.72
CA PHE A 193 -4.51 13.60 -2.03
C PHE A 193 -4.10 14.85 -2.81
N SER A 194 -4.15 14.78 -4.15
CA SER A 194 -3.67 15.83 -5.05
C SER A 194 -4.26 17.23 -4.82
N TYR A 195 -5.44 17.30 -4.22
CA TYR A 195 -6.14 18.54 -3.86
C TYR A 195 -5.56 19.22 -2.61
N LEU A 196 -4.69 18.56 -1.84
CA LEU A 196 -4.09 19.11 -0.63
C LEU A 196 -2.74 19.80 -0.89
N PRO A 197 -2.45 20.93 -0.20
CA PRO A 197 -1.20 21.67 -0.41
C PRO A 197 0.08 20.86 -0.17
N TRP A 198 0.06 19.92 0.80
CA TRP A 198 1.22 19.08 1.10
C TRP A 198 1.53 18.11 -0.05
N ALA A 199 0.51 17.59 -0.73
CA ALA A 199 0.69 16.69 -1.87
C ALA A 199 1.22 17.44 -3.08
N GLN A 200 0.70 18.64 -3.34
CA GLN A 200 1.21 19.53 -4.39
C GLN A 200 2.66 19.99 -4.12
N TRP A 201 3.01 20.28 -2.87
CA TRP A 201 4.39 20.56 -2.47
C TRP A 201 5.29 19.35 -2.69
N LEU A 202 4.87 18.17 -2.25
CA LEU A 202 5.65 16.95 -2.39
C LEU A 202 5.82 16.54 -3.86
N SER A 203 4.80 16.71 -4.69
CA SER A 203 4.88 16.56 -6.14
C SER A 203 6.00 17.42 -6.73
N ARG A 204 6.08 18.71 -6.37
CA ARG A 204 7.15 19.62 -6.82
C ARG A 204 8.53 19.17 -6.35
N VAL A 205 8.67 18.71 -5.10
CA VAL A 205 9.93 18.16 -4.57
C VAL A 205 10.39 16.92 -5.34
N LEU A 206 9.44 16.10 -5.80
CA LEU A 206 9.72 14.92 -6.62
C LEU A 206 10.00 15.23 -8.10
N GLY A 207 9.97 16.50 -8.51
CA GLY A 207 10.16 16.91 -9.91
C GLY A 207 8.87 16.95 -10.73
N GLY A 208 7.72 17.13 -10.08
CA GLY A 208 6.40 17.20 -10.71
C GLY A 208 5.71 15.86 -10.87
N PHE A 209 4.51 15.90 -11.44
CA PHE A 209 3.66 14.71 -11.62
C PHE A 209 4.32 13.63 -12.49
N GLU A 210 4.94 14.01 -13.61
CA GLU A 210 5.58 13.04 -14.52
C GLU A 210 6.70 12.26 -13.84
N SER A 211 7.52 12.96 -13.07
CA SER A 211 8.60 12.36 -12.27
C SER A 211 8.03 11.43 -11.20
N ALA A 212 7.01 11.86 -10.46
CA ALA A 212 6.32 11.02 -9.48
C ALA A 212 5.72 9.75 -10.12
N GLY A 213 5.07 9.87 -11.27
CA GLY A 213 4.53 8.74 -12.02
C GLY A 213 5.62 7.78 -12.52
N THR A 214 6.77 8.30 -12.94
CA THR A 214 7.91 7.48 -13.36
C THR A 214 8.52 6.73 -12.18
N LEU A 215 8.74 7.40 -11.05
CA LEU A 215 9.18 6.76 -9.81
C LEU A 215 8.21 5.69 -9.34
N HIS A 216 6.90 5.94 -9.44
CA HIS A 216 5.86 4.97 -9.10
C HIS A 216 6.00 3.69 -9.94
N ARG A 217 6.12 3.84 -11.27
CA ARG A 217 6.32 2.71 -12.19
C ARG A 217 7.63 1.96 -11.94
N MET A 218 8.72 2.65 -11.64
CA MET A 218 9.99 2.02 -11.25
C MET A 218 9.84 1.21 -9.95
N GLY A 219 9.16 1.77 -8.95
CA GLY A 219 8.83 1.06 -7.71
C GLY A 219 7.99 -0.20 -7.99
N ALA A 220 7.00 -0.10 -8.88
CA ALA A 220 6.18 -1.24 -9.27
C ALA A 220 7.01 -2.36 -9.93
N LEU A 221 7.96 -2.03 -10.81
CA LEU A 221 8.86 -3.02 -11.42
C LEU A 221 9.73 -3.74 -10.38
N VAL A 222 10.27 -3.00 -9.39
CA VAL A 222 11.02 -3.61 -8.27
C VAL A 222 10.11 -4.53 -7.46
N THR A 223 8.85 -4.14 -7.27
CA THR A 223 7.84 -4.95 -6.59
C THR A 223 7.55 -6.25 -7.32
N PHE A 224 7.28 -6.20 -8.62
CA PHE A 224 7.11 -7.42 -9.43
C PHE A 224 8.34 -8.31 -9.40
N PHE A 225 9.54 -7.71 -9.46
CA PHE A 225 10.80 -8.45 -9.40
C PHE A 225 10.97 -9.21 -8.08
N TYR A 226 10.87 -8.54 -6.93
CA TYR A 226 11.05 -9.23 -5.64
C TYR A 226 9.94 -10.23 -5.40
N PHE A 227 8.71 -9.96 -5.85
CA PHE A 227 7.57 -10.86 -5.67
C PHE A 227 7.79 -12.14 -6.49
N ALA A 228 8.14 -12.02 -7.77
CA ALA A 228 8.48 -13.16 -8.61
C ALA A 228 9.67 -13.96 -8.05
N ARG A 229 10.71 -13.28 -7.56
CA ARG A 229 11.86 -13.93 -6.93
C ARG A 229 11.49 -14.66 -5.65
N HIS A 230 10.55 -14.12 -4.87
CA HIS A 230 10.03 -14.73 -3.65
C HIS A 230 9.20 -15.99 -3.97
N ILE A 231 8.32 -15.93 -4.97
CA ILE A 231 7.59 -17.12 -5.46
C ILE A 231 8.56 -18.21 -5.91
N ALA A 232 9.59 -17.86 -6.68
CA ALA A 232 10.63 -18.80 -7.08
C ALA A 232 11.38 -19.40 -5.88
N ASP A 233 11.65 -18.61 -4.84
CA ASP A 233 12.26 -19.09 -3.59
C ASP A 233 11.38 -20.11 -2.88
N LEU A 234 10.07 -19.85 -2.80
CA LEU A 234 9.11 -20.76 -2.17
C LEU A 234 9.03 -22.09 -2.92
N ILE A 235 8.96 -22.06 -4.26
CA ILE A 235 8.94 -23.26 -5.09
C ILE A 235 10.23 -24.07 -4.90
N HIS A 236 11.38 -23.39 -4.87
CA HIS A 236 12.68 -24.04 -4.68
C HIS A 236 12.81 -24.70 -3.30
N ARG A 237 12.45 -23.98 -2.22
CA ARG A 237 12.47 -24.52 -0.85
C ARG A 237 11.49 -25.67 -0.67
N ARG A 238 10.30 -25.57 -1.28
CA ARG A 238 9.33 -26.67 -1.28
C ARG A 238 9.96 -27.91 -1.95
N GLY A 239 10.60 -27.74 -3.11
CA GLY A 239 11.31 -28.82 -3.81
C GLY A 239 12.41 -29.49 -2.97
N GLN A 240 13.17 -28.72 -2.20
CA GLN A 240 14.23 -29.24 -1.31
C GLN A 240 13.70 -29.92 -0.05
N SER A 241 12.54 -29.52 0.45
CA SER A 241 12.01 -30.05 1.72
C SER A 241 11.40 -31.44 1.60
N GLY A 242 11.12 -31.92 0.39
CA GLY A 242 10.41 -33.19 0.17
C GLY A 242 8.94 -33.20 0.59
N LYS A 243 8.42 -32.06 1.08
CA LYS A 243 7.05 -31.93 1.61
C LYS A 243 6.00 -31.79 0.50
N SER A 244 4.79 -32.25 0.79
CA SER A 244 3.62 -31.92 -0.04
C SER A 244 3.34 -30.41 0.02
N TRP A 245 2.62 -29.87 -0.97
CA TRP A 245 2.22 -28.45 -0.93
C TRP A 245 1.35 -28.12 0.29
N GLN A 246 0.48 -29.05 0.69
CA GLN A 246 -0.35 -28.88 1.88
C GLN A 246 0.49 -28.78 3.15
N GLU A 247 1.47 -29.66 3.31
CA GLU A 247 2.35 -29.64 4.48
C GLU A 247 3.29 -28.44 4.49
N PHE A 248 3.79 -28.01 3.32
CA PHE A 248 4.66 -26.84 3.21
C PHE A 248 3.94 -25.52 3.55
N ILE A 249 2.67 -25.38 3.13
CA ILE A 249 1.89 -24.15 3.32
C ILE A 249 1.20 -24.12 4.69
N PHE A 250 0.54 -25.21 5.08
CA PHE A 250 -0.32 -25.27 6.27
C PHE A 250 0.32 -26.01 7.46
N GLY A 251 1.53 -26.54 7.30
CA GLY A 251 2.26 -27.22 8.38
C GLY A 251 2.60 -26.29 9.55
N ALA A 252 3.19 -26.87 10.60
CA ALA A 252 3.53 -26.14 11.83
C ALA A 252 4.46 -24.93 11.58
N ASP A 253 5.41 -25.08 10.64
CA ASP A 253 6.35 -24.02 10.23
C ASP A 253 5.94 -23.33 8.92
N GLY A 254 4.74 -23.64 8.41
CA GLY A 254 4.17 -23.04 7.22
C GLY A 254 3.87 -21.56 7.42
N MET A 255 3.85 -20.81 6.32
CA MET A 255 3.57 -19.37 6.33
C MET A 255 2.07 -19.05 6.36
N PHE A 256 1.19 -20.06 6.18
CA PHE A 256 -0.26 -19.86 6.21
C PHE A 256 -0.86 -20.30 7.55
N PHE A 257 -2.09 -19.85 7.79
CA PHE A 257 -2.81 -20.11 9.03
C PHE A 257 -3.16 -21.59 9.17
N ASN A 258 -3.04 -22.10 10.39
CA ASN A 258 -3.46 -23.43 10.83
C ASN A 258 -4.18 -23.36 12.18
N ALA A 259 -4.73 -24.48 12.66
CA ALA A 259 -5.53 -24.52 13.89
C ALA A 259 -4.77 -23.99 15.12
N ARG A 260 -3.45 -24.20 15.16
CA ARG A 260 -2.60 -23.76 16.27
C ARG A 260 -2.44 -22.23 16.31
N ASP A 261 -2.50 -21.55 15.18
CA ASP A 261 -2.51 -20.07 15.16
C ASP A 261 -3.74 -19.51 15.90
N GLY A 262 -4.88 -20.19 15.79
CA GLY A 262 -6.09 -19.85 16.53
C GLY A 262 -5.95 -20.10 18.04
N GLU A 263 -5.33 -21.22 18.42
CA GLU A 263 -5.01 -21.51 19.83
C GLU A 263 -4.06 -20.46 20.40
N GLU A 264 -2.99 -20.13 19.68
CA GLU A 264 -2.02 -19.11 20.06
C GLU A 264 -2.69 -17.74 20.21
N PHE A 265 -3.56 -17.34 19.27
CA PHE A 265 -4.33 -16.10 19.38
C PHE A 265 -5.15 -16.02 20.67
N VAL A 266 -5.92 -17.06 21.00
CA VAL A 266 -6.71 -17.09 22.24
C VAL A 266 -5.83 -17.07 23.48
N GLN A 267 -4.71 -17.81 23.47
CA GLN A 267 -3.75 -17.78 24.58
C GLN A 267 -3.12 -16.39 24.73
N THR A 268 -2.79 -15.71 23.63
CA THR A 268 -2.28 -14.33 23.63
C THR A 268 -3.29 -13.36 24.24
N LEU A 269 -4.57 -13.47 23.88
CA LEU A 269 -5.63 -12.65 24.49
C LEU A 269 -5.74 -12.89 26.00
N LYS A 270 -5.72 -14.16 26.44
CA LYS A 270 -5.70 -14.51 27.87
C LYS A 270 -4.47 -13.94 28.58
N TRP A 271 -3.31 -14.01 27.93
CA TRP A 271 -2.06 -13.45 28.45
C TRP A 271 -2.14 -11.93 28.59
N PHE A 272 -2.69 -11.20 27.61
CA PHE A 272 -2.88 -9.75 27.73
C PHE A 272 -3.66 -9.36 28.98
N VAL A 273 -4.74 -10.09 29.29
CA VAL A 273 -5.60 -9.80 30.46
C VAL A 273 -5.15 -10.48 31.76
N GLY A 274 -3.96 -11.06 31.81
CA GLY A 274 -3.44 -11.67 33.05
C GLY A 274 -3.96 -13.05 33.38
N ARG A 275 -4.74 -13.68 32.49
CA ARG A 275 -5.42 -14.98 32.71
C ARG A 275 -4.69 -16.18 32.11
N GLY A 276 -3.41 -16.03 31.76
CA GLY A 276 -2.61 -17.09 31.18
C GLY A 276 -1.14 -16.70 31.03
N GLU A 277 -0.31 -17.71 30.80
CA GLU A 277 1.10 -17.55 30.48
C GLU A 277 1.29 -17.07 29.03
N ARG A 278 2.48 -16.54 28.74
CA ARG A 278 2.85 -16.15 27.38
C ARG A 278 2.86 -17.41 26.50
N PRO A 279 2.20 -17.41 25.33
CA PRO A 279 2.17 -18.59 24.47
C PRO A 279 3.57 -19.00 24.02
N ARG A 280 3.76 -20.31 23.87
CA ARG A 280 5.02 -20.89 23.39
C ARG A 280 5.07 -20.85 21.87
N TYR A 281 5.34 -19.66 21.35
CA TYR A 281 5.41 -19.41 19.91
C TYR A 281 6.51 -20.24 19.23
N GLY A 282 6.22 -20.66 18.00
CA GLY A 282 7.19 -21.30 17.11
C GLY A 282 7.89 -20.29 16.20
N ARG A 283 8.43 -20.80 15.09
CA ARG A 283 9.18 -20.02 14.10
C ARG A 283 8.45 -18.76 13.64
N TRP A 284 7.15 -18.89 13.41
CA TRP A 284 6.25 -17.81 13.03
C TRP A 284 5.14 -17.69 14.06
N THR A 285 4.86 -16.47 14.50
CA THR A 285 3.66 -16.17 15.30
C THR A 285 2.48 -15.97 14.37
N TYR A 286 1.26 -16.12 14.89
CA TYR A 286 0.04 -15.89 14.10
C TYR A 286 -0.02 -14.48 13.49
N TRP A 287 0.51 -13.45 14.17
CA TRP A 287 0.52 -12.08 13.62
C TRP A 287 1.63 -11.88 12.58
N GLU A 288 2.77 -12.56 12.68
CA GLU A 288 3.79 -12.54 11.60
C GLU A 288 3.25 -13.23 10.34
N LYS A 289 2.49 -14.31 10.50
CA LYS A 289 1.78 -14.96 9.39
C LYS A 289 0.71 -14.06 8.80
N PHE A 290 -0.03 -13.32 9.65
CA PHE A 290 -0.98 -12.33 9.17
C PHE A 290 -0.30 -11.21 8.40
N ASP A 291 0.75 -10.60 8.94
CA ASP A 291 1.52 -9.56 8.24
C ASP A 291 2.02 -10.07 6.87
N TYR A 292 2.55 -11.29 6.85
CA TYR A 292 2.99 -11.92 5.60
C TYR A 292 1.84 -12.13 4.61
N PHE A 293 0.72 -12.69 5.07
CA PHE A 293 -0.46 -12.92 4.24
C PHE A 293 -1.04 -11.61 3.71
N ALA A 294 -1.20 -10.60 4.56
CA ALA A 294 -1.73 -9.29 4.22
C ALA A 294 -0.87 -8.62 3.14
N VAL A 295 0.45 -8.65 3.27
CA VAL A 295 1.36 -8.11 2.23
C VAL A 295 1.32 -8.96 0.97
N PHE A 296 1.31 -10.29 1.07
CA PHE A 296 1.28 -11.18 -0.10
C PHE A 296 0.00 -10.99 -0.91
N TRP A 297 -1.14 -10.93 -0.23
CA TRP A 297 -2.44 -10.60 -0.80
C TRP A 297 -2.46 -9.20 -1.39
N GLY A 298 -2.03 -8.20 -0.61
CA GLY A 298 -2.03 -6.80 -1.02
C GLY A 298 -1.18 -6.54 -2.26
N VAL A 299 0.02 -7.13 -2.35
CA VAL A 299 0.86 -7.06 -3.56
C VAL A 299 0.15 -7.68 -4.77
N GLY A 300 -0.58 -8.78 -4.59
CA GLY A 300 -1.40 -9.37 -5.65
C GLY A 300 -2.51 -8.42 -6.12
N MET A 301 -3.30 -7.88 -5.19
CA MET A 301 -4.43 -7.00 -5.50
C MET A 301 -3.98 -5.66 -6.11
N ILE A 302 -3.02 -4.99 -5.48
CA ILE A 302 -2.49 -3.71 -5.97
C ILE A 302 -1.68 -3.90 -7.27
N GLY A 303 -1.01 -5.04 -7.43
CA GLY A 303 -0.25 -5.36 -8.63
C GLY A 303 -1.16 -5.58 -9.84
N VAL A 304 -2.23 -6.37 -9.69
CA VAL A 304 -3.21 -6.61 -10.78
C VAL A 304 -3.97 -5.34 -11.12
N SER A 305 -4.52 -4.64 -10.12
CA SER A 305 -5.21 -3.36 -10.36
C SER A 305 -4.26 -2.31 -10.95
N GLY A 306 -3.01 -2.25 -10.51
CA GLY A 306 -2.00 -1.34 -11.05
C GLY A 306 -1.65 -1.62 -12.51
N LEU A 307 -1.56 -2.90 -12.90
CA LEU A 307 -1.37 -3.28 -14.30
C LEU A 307 -2.58 -2.89 -15.17
N MET A 308 -3.80 -3.04 -14.65
CA MET A 308 -5.01 -2.58 -15.32
C MET A 308 -5.01 -1.06 -15.53
N LEU A 309 -4.54 -0.29 -14.55
CA LEU A 309 -4.44 1.17 -14.65
C LEU A 309 -3.26 1.63 -15.51
N TRP A 310 -2.19 0.85 -15.60
CA TRP A 310 -1.03 1.16 -16.45
C TRP A 310 -1.34 0.84 -17.92
N PHE A 311 -2.03 -0.26 -18.20
CA PHE A 311 -2.38 -0.70 -19.56
C PHE A 311 -3.89 -0.82 -19.78
N PRO A 312 -4.69 0.24 -19.57
CA PRO A 312 -6.15 0.12 -19.54
C PRO A 312 -6.73 -0.23 -20.91
N GLU A 313 -6.13 0.23 -22.01
CA GLU A 313 -6.53 -0.13 -23.38
C GLU A 313 -6.35 -1.64 -23.64
N PHE A 314 -5.32 -2.27 -23.07
CA PHE A 314 -5.12 -3.72 -23.18
C PHE A 314 -6.11 -4.51 -22.31
N PHE A 315 -6.24 -4.14 -21.04
CA PHE A 315 -7.08 -4.91 -20.11
C PHE A 315 -8.57 -4.79 -20.43
N THR A 316 -9.00 -3.70 -21.07
CA THR A 316 -10.41 -3.54 -21.47
C THR A 316 -10.84 -4.40 -22.65
N TYR A 317 -9.93 -5.12 -23.31
CA TYR A 317 -10.28 -6.26 -24.17
C TYR A 317 -10.80 -7.46 -23.37
N LEU A 318 -10.38 -7.60 -22.11
CA LEU A 318 -10.73 -8.71 -21.22
C LEU A 318 -11.89 -8.39 -20.29
N VAL A 319 -11.99 -7.13 -19.85
CA VAL A 319 -13.03 -6.65 -18.92
C VAL A 319 -13.72 -5.39 -19.46
N PRO A 320 -14.98 -5.10 -19.07
CA PRO A 320 -15.65 -3.86 -19.47
C PRO A 320 -14.93 -2.59 -18.97
N GLY A 321 -15.05 -1.46 -19.67
CA GLY A 321 -14.39 -0.19 -19.30
C GLY A 321 -14.75 0.34 -17.91
N TRP A 322 -15.98 0.13 -17.44
CA TRP A 322 -16.38 0.52 -16.08
C TRP A 322 -15.58 -0.20 -14.99
N PHE A 323 -14.96 -1.35 -15.31
CA PHE A 323 -14.11 -2.07 -14.37
C PHE A 323 -12.82 -1.30 -14.05
N ILE A 324 -12.40 -0.37 -14.91
CA ILE A 324 -11.28 0.54 -14.61
C ILE A 324 -11.61 1.45 -13.41
N ASN A 325 -12.88 1.86 -13.25
CA ASN A 325 -13.33 2.58 -12.04
C ASN A 325 -13.18 1.71 -10.79
N VAL A 326 -13.56 0.43 -10.87
CA VAL A 326 -13.41 -0.54 -9.76
C VAL A 326 -11.94 -0.77 -9.44
N ALA A 327 -11.09 -0.99 -10.45
CA ALA A 327 -9.65 -1.15 -10.28
C ALA A 327 -9.02 0.08 -9.61
N THR A 328 -9.48 1.29 -9.95
CA THR A 328 -9.02 2.54 -9.32
C THR A 328 -9.35 2.57 -7.83
N ILE A 329 -10.56 2.17 -7.42
CA ILE A 329 -10.96 2.09 -6.01
C ILE A 329 -10.11 1.07 -5.28
N ILE A 330 -10.02 -0.15 -5.79
CA ILE A 330 -9.23 -1.24 -5.19
C ILE A 330 -7.77 -0.80 -5.02
N HIS A 331 -7.16 -0.26 -6.08
CA HIS A 331 -5.76 0.17 -6.04
C HIS A 331 -5.53 1.29 -5.00
N SER A 332 -6.39 2.30 -5.01
CA SER A 332 -6.28 3.47 -4.12
C SER A 332 -6.51 3.12 -2.66
N ASP A 333 -7.51 2.29 -2.36
CA ASP A 333 -7.87 1.96 -0.98
C ASP A 333 -6.99 0.86 -0.40
N GLU A 334 -6.55 -0.10 -1.22
CA GLU A 334 -5.52 -1.07 -0.81
C GLU A 334 -4.20 -0.37 -0.53
N ALA A 335 -3.81 0.62 -1.33
CA ALA A 335 -2.60 1.42 -1.07
C ALA A 335 -2.70 2.18 0.27
N LEU A 336 -3.86 2.73 0.60
CA LEU A 336 -4.12 3.41 1.87
C LEU A 336 -4.07 2.43 3.05
N LEU A 337 -4.75 1.29 2.92
CA LEU A 337 -4.75 0.21 3.90
C LEU A 337 -3.33 -0.30 4.15
N ALA A 338 -2.60 -0.67 3.09
CA ALA A 338 -1.24 -1.17 3.19
C ALA A 338 -0.30 -0.14 3.81
N THR A 339 -0.34 1.12 3.37
CA THR A 339 0.52 2.20 3.92
C THR A 339 0.26 2.41 5.40
N GLY A 340 -1.00 2.56 5.80
CA GLY A 340 -1.35 2.77 7.19
C GLY A 340 -1.04 1.53 8.05
N PHE A 341 -1.38 0.33 7.59
CA PHE A 341 -1.15 -0.91 8.35
C PHE A 341 0.33 -1.16 8.57
N ILE A 342 1.15 -0.99 7.52
CA ILE A 342 2.59 -1.20 7.62
C ILE A 342 3.19 -0.20 8.63
N PHE A 343 3.00 1.10 8.43
CA PHE A 343 3.66 2.09 9.29
C PHE A 343 3.08 2.21 10.71
N THR A 344 1.88 1.69 10.97
CA THR A 344 1.32 1.66 12.32
C THR A 344 1.49 0.30 12.99
N ILE A 345 0.79 -0.74 12.51
CA ILE A 345 0.69 -2.05 13.16
C ILE A 345 1.98 -2.86 12.98
N HIS A 346 2.47 -3.02 11.74
CA HIS A 346 3.67 -3.81 11.49
C HIS A 346 4.89 -3.20 12.19
N PHE A 347 5.08 -1.88 12.07
CA PHE A 347 6.17 -1.18 12.76
C PHE A 347 5.99 -1.14 14.28
N PHE A 348 4.77 -1.13 14.81
CA PHE A 348 4.57 -1.34 16.26
C PHE A 348 5.04 -2.72 16.69
N ASN A 349 4.58 -3.77 16.01
CA ASN A 349 4.86 -5.16 16.35
C ASN A 349 6.36 -5.50 16.33
N THR A 350 7.14 -4.77 15.51
CA THR A 350 8.55 -5.06 15.25
C THR A 350 9.51 -4.01 15.82
N HIS A 351 9.19 -2.71 15.78
CA HIS A 351 10.15 -1.63 16.07
C HIS A 351 9.76 -0.74 17.26
N PHE A 352 8.50 -0.32 17.37
CA PHE A 352 8.05 0.59 18.44
C PHE A 352 7.58 -0.09 19.70
N ARG A 353 7.54 -1.42 19.68
CA ARG A 353 7.22 -2.22 20.83
C ARG A 353 8.10 -1.84 22.03
N PRO A 354 7.54 -1.51 23.20
CA PRO A 354 8.33 -1.01 24.33
C PRO A 354 9.53 -1.89 24.74
N ASP A 355 9.41 -3.21 24.64
CA ASP A 355 10.46 -4.21 24.89
C ASP A 355 11.53 -4.29 23.78
N ARG A 356 11.18 -3.88 22.56
CA ARG A 356 12.08 -3.89 21.38
C ARG A 356 12.66 -2.51 21.04
N PHE A 357 12.11 -1.44 21.60
CA PHE A 357 12.52 -0.05 21.39
C PHE A 357 14.04 0.15 21.60
N PRO A 358 14.74 0.94 20.75
CA PRO A 358 14.18 1.85 19.76
C PRO A 358 13.95 1.22 18.37
N MET A 359 14.55 0.06 18.09
CA MET A 359 14.35 -0.69 16.85
C MET A 359 14.87 -2.12 17.00
N ASP A 360 14.13 -3.10 16.46
CA ASP A 360 14.61 -4.47 16.28
C ASP A 360 15.45 -4.60 14.98
N PRO A 361 16.77 -4.87 15.08
CA PRO A 361 17.63 -4.96 13.90
C PRO A 361 17.58 -6.34 13.22
N VAL A 362 16.85 -7.33 13.74
CA VAL A 362 16.96 -8.75 13.33
C VAL A 362 16.68 -8.94 11.85
N ILE A 363 15.73 -8.22 11.24
CA ILE A 363 15.47 -8.34 9.80
C ILE A 363 16.61 -7.80 8.94
N PHE A 364 17.40 -6.85 9.44
CA PHE A 364 18.53 -6.27 8.73
C PHE A 364 19.84 -7.07 8.96
N THR A 365 20.08 -7.49 10.20
CA THR A 365 21.28 -8.26 10.59
C THR A 365 21.13 -9.74 10.26
N GLY A 366 19.90 -10.26 10.29
CA GLY A 366 19.57 -11.68 10.22
C GLY A 366 19.93 -12.46 11.48
N ARG A 367 20.30 -11.75 12.56
CA ARG A 367 20.91 -12.32 13.78
C ARG A 367 20.21 -11.79 15.02
N MET A 368 19.99 -12.67 15.99
CA MET A 368 19.45 -12.35 17.33
C MET A 368 20.25 -13.06 18.42
N THR A 369 20.19 -12.59 19.67
CA THR A 369 20.90 -13.28 20.76
C THR A 369 20.21 -14.62 21.10
N LEU A 370 20.97 -15.56 21.67
CA LEU A 370 20.41 -16.86 22.05
C LEU A 370 19.31 -16.73 23.11
N GLU A 371 19.49 -15.83 24.08
CA GLU A 371 18.49 -15.58 25.12
C GLU A 371 17.21 -14.95 24.56
N GLU A 372 17.31 -14.01 23.61
CA GLU A 372 16.12 -13.50 22.91
C GLU A 372 15.43 -14.61 22.10
N PHE A 373 16.19 -15.54 21.51
CA PHE A 373 15.63 -16.64 20.73
C PHE A 373 14.83 -17.59 21.61
N LYS A 374 15.34 -17.94 22.80
CA LYS A 374 14.65 -18.75 23.80
C LYS A 374 13.35 -18.09 24.28
N GLU A 375 13.37 -16.78 24.53
CA GLU A 375 12.20 -16.06 25.05
C GLU A 375 11.11 -15.87 24.00
N ASP A 376 11.48 -15.49 22.77
CA ASP A 376 10.48 -15.20 21.73
C ASP A 376 10.04 -16.40 20.92
N ARG A 377 10.90 -17.42 20.80
CA ARG A 377 10.68 -18.61 19.97
C ARG A 377 10.97 -19.90 20.75
N PRO A 378 10.40 -20.08 21.95
CA PRO A 378 10.72 -21.22 22.82
C PRO A 378 10.53 -22.56 22.11
N ARG A 379 9.46 -22.69 21.32
CA ARG A 379 9.15 -23.94 20.61
C ARG A 379 10.15 -24.23 19.48
N GLU A 380 10.56 -23.22 18.73
CA GLU A 380 11.58 -23.40 17.67
C GLU A 380 12.93 -23.73 18.29
N TYR A 381 13.29 -23.09 19.41
CA TYR A 381 14.50 -23.38 20.16
C TYR A 381 14.54 -24.84 20.63
N GLU A 382 13.47 -25.31 21.28
CA GLU A 382 13.38 -26.69 21.77
C GLU A 382 13.47 -27.72 20.65
N GLN A 383 12.81 -27.46 19.52
CA GLN A 383 12.91 -28.31 18.33
C GLN A 383 14.36 -28.37 17.80
N MET A 384 15.04 -27.23 17.69
CA MET A 384 16.43 -27.19 17.21
C MET A 384 17.42 -27.88 18.16
N VAL A 385 17.18 -27.80 19.47
CA VAL A 385 17.98 -28.53 20.46
C VAL A 385 17.72 -30.04 20.34
N ALA A 386 16.46 -30.45 20.23
CA ALA A 386 16.09 -31.86 20.07
C ALA A 386 16.65 -32.47 18.77
N GLU A 387 16.71 -31.69 17.70
CA GLU A 387 17.28 -32.09 16.41
C GLU A 387 18.82 -31.99 16.35
N GLY A 388 19.47 -31.38 17.35
CA GLY A 388 20.93 -31.19 17.38
C GLY A 388 21.46 -30.15 16.37
N ARG A 389 20.60 -29.26 15.86
CA ARG A 389 20.92 -28.31 14.77
C ARG A 389 21.20 -26.87 15.22
N LEU A 390 21.20 -26.63 16.52
CA LEU A 390 21.39 -25.29 17.09
C LEU A 390 22.75 -24.69 16.69
N GLU A 391 23.84 -25.46 16.83
CA GLU A 391 25.20 -24.99 16.57
C GLU A 391 25.45 -24.62 15.09
N GLU A 392 24.75 -25.27 14.14
CA GLU A 392 24.82 -24.95 12.71
C GLU A 392 24.36 -23.51 12.39
N HIS A 393 23.59 -22.92 13.31
CA HIS A 393 22.99 -21.60 13.16
C HIS A 393 23.65 -20.54 14.06
N MET A 394 24.60 -20.93 14.90
CA MET A 394 25.35 -20.01 15.75
C MET A 394 26.45 -19.32 14.95
N VAL A 395 26.40 -18.00 14.90
CA VAL A 395 27.33 -17.15 14.14
C VAL A 395 27.86 -16.03 15.00
N ASP A 396 29.05 -15.53 14.70
CA ASP A 396 29.62 -14.39 15.41
C ASP A 396 28.75 -13.13 15.26
N PRO A 397 28.82 -12.15 16.16
CA PRO A 397 28.11 -10.89 16.00
C PRO A 397 28.63 -10.08 14.80
N LEU A 398 27.80 -9.20 14.25
CA LEU A 398 28.23 -8.25 13.20
C LEU A 398 29.02 -7.08 13.81
N PRO A 399 29.92 -6.43 13.03
CA PRO A 399 30.59 -5.22 13.47
C PRO A 399 29.61 -4.13 13.89
N GLU A 400 29.86 -3.47 15.02
CA GLU A 400 28.93 -2.48 15.59
C GLU A 400 28.62 -1.32 14.63
N GLY A 401 29.60 -0.86 13.84
CA GLY A 401 29.42 0.20 12.85
C GLY A 401 28.40 -0.17 11.77
N PHE A 402 28.44 -1.43 11.29
CA PHE A 402 27.51 -1.93 10.29
C PHE A 402 26.08 -2.04 10.86
N VAL A 403 25.94 -2.49 12.11
CA VAL A 403 24.64 -2.54 12.79
C VAL A 403 24.06 -1.13 12.98
N LYS A 404 24.88 -0.13 13.32
CA LYS A 404 24.46 1.27 13.43
C LYS A 404 23.96 1.83 12.08
N ALA A 405 24.65 1.54 10.98
CA ALA A 405 24.24 1.96 9.64
C ALA A 405 22.88 1.35 9.24
N LEU A 406 22.66 0.06 9.52
CA LEU A 406 21.37 -0.60 9.26
C LEU A 406 20.24 -0.01 10.10
N LYS A 407 20.49 0.29 11.37
CA LYS A 407 19.51 0.98 12.23
C LYS A 407 19.20 2.36 11.71
N PHE A 408 20.20 3.13 11.28
CA PHE A 408 19.98 4.45 10.70
C PHE A 408 19.08 4.38 9.47
N PHE A 409 19.37 3.47 8.52
CA PHE A 409 18.51 3.22 7.36
C PHE A 409 17.08 2.89 7.78
N GLY A 410 16.92 1.97 8.74
CA GLY A 410 15.62 1.58 9.26
C GLY A 410 14.86 2.74 9.92
N PHE A 411 15.53 3.59 10.70
CA PHE A 411 14.93 4.79 11.29
C PHE A 411 14.52 5.81 10.24
N THR A 412 15.33 6.01 9.20
CA THR A 412 14.96 6.91 8.09
C THR A 412 13.69 6.42 7.40
N ALA A 413 13.62 5.13 7.06
CA ALA A 413 12.42 4.52 6.47
C ALA A 413 11.19 4.68 7.38
N LEU A 414 11.37 4.46 8.68
CA LEU A 414 10.33 4.62 9.69
C LEU A 414 9.83 6.07 9.79
N THR A 415 10.74 7.05 9.84
CA THR A 415 10.39 8.47 9.92
C THR A 415 9.58 8.88 8.70
N ILE A 416 10.01 8.51 7.49
CA ILE A 416 9.27 8.80 6.25
C ILE A 416 7.85 8.19 6.33
N GLY A 417 7.75 6.92 6.72
CA GLY A 417 6.48 6.23 6.86
C GLY A 417 5.53 6.87 7.88
N MET A 418 6.03 7.22 9.06
CA MET A 418 5.23 7.90 10.09
C MET A 418 4.81 9.30 9.67
N SER A 419 5.67 10.05 8.99
CA SER A 419 5.31 11.34 8.41
C SER A 419 4.17 11.18 7.39
N LEU A 420 4.21 10.16 6.53
CA LEU A 420 3.10 9.85 5.61
C LEU A 420 1.81 9.53 6.37
N VAL A 421 1.86 8.71 7.42
CA VAL A 421 0.68 8.39 8.23
C VAL A 421 0.07 9.65 8.86
N ILE A 422 0.89 10.56 9.39
CA ILE A 422 0.42 11.82 9.95
C ILE A 422 -0.28 12.67 8.88
N LEU A 423 0.31 12.76 7.68
CA LEU A 423 -0.29 13.48 6.55
C LEU A 423 -1.60 12.85 6.07
N ILE A 424 -1.67 11.52 6.04
CA ILE A 424 -2.88 10.77 5.72
C ILE A 424 -3.98 11.05 6.74
N ILE A 425 -3.67 10.96 8.04
CA ILE A 425 -4.64 11.25 9.11
C ILE A 425 -5.13 12.70 9.00
N TYR A 426 -4.20 13.64 8.77
CA TYR A 426 -4.56 15.04 8.54
C TYR A 426 -5.51 15.19 7.35
N ALA A 427 -5.22 14.53 6.22
CA ALA A 427 -6.04 14.56 5.03
C ALA A 427 -7.44 13.98 5.26
N VAL A 428 -7.55 12.86 5.97
CA VAL A 428 -8.83 12.21 6.25
C VAL A 428 -9.68 13.01 7.24
N VAL A 429 -9.06 13.61 8.27
CA VAL A 429 -9.78 14.33 9.33
C VAL A 429 -10.13 15.76 8.94
N PHE A 430 -9.24 16.46 8.24
CA PHE A 430 -9.38 17.89 7.94
C PHE A 430 -9.52 18.22 6.46
N GLY A 431 -9.12 17.28 5.58
CA GLY A 431 -9.08 17.48 4.13
C GLY A 431 -10.32 17.01 3.40
N TYR A 432 -11.12 16.10 3.97
CA TYR A 432 -12.42 15.73 3.41
C TYR A 432 -13.42 16.85 3.74
N ARG A 433 -13.73 17.71 2.77
CA ARG A 433 -14.79 18.71 2.84
C ARG A 433 -15.85 18.39 1.81
#